data_AF-A0AAW2JJA2-F1
#
_entry.id   AF-A0AAW2JJA2-F1
#
_cell.length_a   1.000
_cell.length_b   1.000
_cell.length_c   1.000
_cell.angle_alpha   90.00
_cell.angle_beta   90.00
_cell.angle_gamma   90.00
#
_symmetry.space_group_name_H-M   'P 1'
#
loop_
_entity.id
_entity.type
_entity.pdbx_description
1 polymer ?
#
loop_
_entity_poly.entity_id
_entity_poly.type
_entity_poly.pdbx_seq_one_letter_code
_entity_poly.pdbx_strand_id
1 'polypeptide(L)' 'MADFREFISNVGLVHPPFTGCPFTWHNCSEGDRSLWRRLDRALVNPIWFNQWPQTTYSVLFPVPLITRLSF' A
#
# COMPACT_ATOMS: atom_id res chain seq x y z
N MET A 1 11.39 7.56 6.16
CA MET A 1 10.31 7.58 5.14
C MET A 1 10.55 8.59 4.03
N ALA A 2 11.11 9.78 4.32
CA ALA A 2 11.50 10.73 3.28
C ALA A 2 12.54 10.10 2.34
N ASP A 3 13.58 9.49 2.89
CA ASP A 3 14.68 8.89 2.13
C ASP A 3 14.21 7.79 1.17
N PHE A 4 13.24 6.97 1.59
CA PHE A 4 12.68 5.94 0.72
C PHE A 4 11.83 6.53 -0.42
N ARG A 5 11.08 7.61 -0.15
CA ARG A 5 10.34 8.32 -1.21
C ARG A 5 11.29 9.00 -2.19
N GLU A 6 12.35 9.61 -1.67
CA GLU A 6 13.38 10.24 -2.48
C GLU A 6 14.10 9.20 -3.34
N PHE A 7 14.44 8.03 -2.77
CA PHE A 7 14.97 6.90 -3.53
C PHE A 7 14.05 6.52 -4.69
N ILE A 8 12.76 6.27 -4.44
CA ILE A 8 11.77 5.92 -5.47
C ILE A 8 11.74 6.97 -6.58
N SER A 9 11.73 8.25 -6.21
CA SER A 9 11.75 9.37 -7.16
C SER A 9 13.04 9.39 -7.97
N ASN A 10 14.19 9.19 -7.33
CA ASN A 10 15.50 9.24 -7.97
C ASN A 10 15.71 8.08 -8.96
N VAL A 11 15.19 6.89 -8.66
CA VAL A 11 15.23 5.75 -9.57
C VAL A 11 14.08 5.73 -10.59
N GLY A 12 13.14 6.68 -10.51
CA GLY A 12 12.04 6.84 -11.45
C GLY A 12 10.98 5.73 -11.41
N LEU A 13 10.83 5.03 -10.28
CA LEU A 13 9.80 4.00 -10.14
C LEU A 13 8.42 4.65 -9.91
N VAL A 14 7.38 4.07 -10.51
CA VAL A 14 6.01 4.58 -10.39
C VAL A 14 5.13 3.65 -9.57
N HIS A 15 4.12 4.23 -8.94
CA HIS A 15 3.07 3.48 -8.26
C HIS A 15 1.91 3.22 -9.22
N PRO A 16 1.58 1.96 -9.54
CA PRO A 16 0.33 1.66 -10.22
C PRO A 16 -0.87 2.11 -9.37
N PRO A 17 -2.02 2.41 -9.99
CA PRO A 17 -3.28 2.55 -9.29
C PRO A 17 -3.59 1.31 -8.43
N PHE A 18 -4.37 1.49 -7.38
CA PHE A 18 -4.84 0.39 -6.55
C PHE A 18 -6.29 0.59 -6.11
N THR A 19 -6.93 -0.52 -5.76
CA THR A 19 -8.27 -0.54 -5.16
C THR A 19 -8.23 -1.24 -3.80
N GLY A 20 -9.29 -1.09 -3.00
CA GLY A 20 -9.38 -1.71 -1.68
C GLY A 20 -8.83 -0.86 -0.54
N CYS A 21 -8.23 -1.49 0.47
CA CYS A 21 -7.83 -0.80 1.70
C CYS A 21 -6.65 0.18 1.45
N PRO A 22 -6.72 1.43 1.92
CA PRO A 22 -5.60 2.36 1.79
C PRO A 22 -4.40 1.97 2.67
N PHE A 23 -4.62 1.14 3.69
CA PHE A 23 -3.59 0.69 4.62
C PHE A 23 -3.25 -0.78 4.41
N THR A 24 -2.01 -1.14 4.69
CA THR A 24 -1.51 -2.52 4.58
C THR A 24 -1.02 -3.06 5.92
N TRP A 25 -0.91 -2.18 6.92
CA TRP A 25 -0.44 -2.51 8.24
C TRP A 25 -1.23 -1.76 9.32
N HIS A 26 -1.46 -2.44 10.43
CA HIS A 26 -2.03 -1.92 11.66
C HIS A 26 -1.17 -2.37 12.84
N ASN A 27 -1.05 -1.54 13.86
CA ASN A 27 -0.26 -1.87 15.05
C ASN A 27 -0.99 -2.76 16.07
N CYS A 28 -2.16 -3.29 15.74
CA CYS A 28 -3.02 -4.11 16.61
C CYS A 28 -3.40 -3.43 17.95
N SER A 29 -3.28 -2.11 18.03
CA SER A 29 -3.67 -1.33 19.22
C SER A 29 -5.08 -0.77 19.10
N GLU A 30 -5.70 -0.48 20.25
CA GLU A 30 -7.05 0.06 20.35
C GLU A 30 -7.06 1.53 20.82
N GLY A 31 -8.18 2.22 20.59
CA GLY A 31 -8.38 3.61 21.00
C GLY A 31 -7.37 4.58 20.39
N ASP A 32 -6.92 5.55 21.19
CA ASP A 32 -6.01 6.64 20.78
C ASP A 32 -4.61 6.15 20.34
N ARG A 33 -4.28 4.89 20.63
CA ARG A 33 -3.00 4.27 20.21
C ARG A 33 -3.13 3.51 18.89
N SER A 34 -4.33 3.40 18.32
CA SER A 34 -4.57 2.70 17.06
C SER A 34 -3.90 3.42 15.91
N LEU A 35 -2.96 2.75 15.23
CA LEU A 35 -2.20 3.33 14.13
C LEU A 35 -2.28 2.47 12.88
N TRP A 36 -2.65 3.13 11.79
CA TRP A 36 -2.76 2.55 10.45
C TRP A 36 -1.70 3.13 9.54
N ARG A 37 -0.98 2.27 8.81
CA ARG A 37 0.05 2.69 7.87
C ARG A 37 -0.01 1.85 6.59
N ARG A 38 0.47 2.45 5.50
CA ARG A 38 0.73 1.77 4.24
C ARG A 38 2.23 1.54 4.13
N LEU A 39 2.65 0.32 4.45
CA LEU A 39 4.07 -0.07 4.43
C LEU A 39 4.41 -0.81 3.14
N ASP A 40 3.45 -1.57 2.61
CA ASP A 40 3.61 -2.31 1.37
C ASP A 40 3.25 -1.43 0.18
N ARG A 41 4.12 -1.40 -0.82
CA ARG A 41 3.97 -0.58 -2.02
C ARG A 41 4.33 -1.41 -3.25
N ALA A 42 3.42 -1.46 -4.22
CA ALA A 42 3.78 -1.90 -5.56
C ALA A 42 4.51 -0.75 -6.28
N LEU A 43 5.64 -1.09 -6.88
CA LEU A 43 6.47 -0.20 -7.67
C LEU A 43 6.78 -0.89 -8.99
N VAL A 44 6.64 -0.15 -10.08
CA VAL A 44 6.94 -0.66 -11.42
C VAL A 44 7.82 0.32 -12.17
N ASN A 45 8.58 -0.22 -13.12
CA ASN A 45 9.32 0.61 -14.05
C ASN A 45 8.33 1.34 -15.00
N PRO A 46 8.61 2.59 -15.41
CA PRO A 46 7.71 3.35 -16.29
C PRO A 46 7.52 2.76 -17.69
N ILE A 47 8.57 2.17 -18.27
CA ILE A 47 8.52 1.53 -19.60
C ILE A 47 7.52 0.37 -19.58
N TRP A 48 7.55 -0.46 -18.54
CA TRP A 48 6.61 -1.54 -18.30
C TRP A 48 5.20 -0.99 -18.10
N PHE A 49 5.02 0.03 -17.24
CA PHE A 49 3.69 0.59 -17.01
C PHE A 49 3.07 1.21 -18.26
N ASN A 50 3.88 1.86 -19.11
CA ASN A 50 3.41 2.39 -20.39
C ASN A 50 2.92 1.28 -21.33
N GLN A 51 3.50 0.09 -21.24
CA GLN A 51 3.07 -1.08 -22.02
C GLN A 51 1.77 -1.70 -21.46
N TRP A 52 1.54 -1.62 -20.15
CA TRP A 52 0.34 -2.11 -19.48
C TRP A 52 -0.33 -1.03 -18.62
N PRO A 53 -0.91 0.02 -19.23
CA PRO A 53 -1.42 1.19 -18.49
C PRO A 53 -2.64 0.89 -17.61
N GLN A 54 -3.29 -0.25 -17.83
CA GLN A 54 -4.44 -0.71 -17.04
C GLN A 54 -4.03 -1.56 -15.83
N THR A 55 -2.74 -1.80 -15.61
CA THR A 55 -2.29 -2.54 -14.43
C THR A 55 -2.70 -1.84 -13.16
N THR A 56 -3.41 -2.58 -12.32
CA THR A 56 -3.83 -2.19 -10.97
C THR A 56 -3.60 -3.37 -10.04
N TYR A 57 -3.58 -3.11 -8.74
CA TYR A 57 -3.55 -4.15 -7.71
C TYR A 57 -4.59 -3.89 -6.64
N SER A 58 -5.07 -4.97 -6.05
CA SER A 58 -6.02 -4.91 -4.93
C SER A 58 -5.28 -4.99 -3.61
N VAL A 59 -5.58 -4.09 -2.70
CA VAL A 59 -5.11 -4.15 -1.32
C VAL A 59 -6.20 -4.72 -0.44
N LEU A 60 -5.88 -5.86 0.17
CA LEU A 60 -6.75 -6.52 1.13
C LEU A 60 -6.61 -5.87 2.51
N PHE A 61 -7.66 -5.90 3.31
CA PHE A 61 -7.57 -5.45 4.69
C PHE A 61 -6.59 -6.34 5.46
N PRO A 62 -5.78 -5.76 6.37
CA PRO A 62 -4.95 -6.55 7.27
C PRO A 62 -5.82 -7.54 8.04
N VAL A 63 -5.43 -8.82 8.01
CA VAL A 63 -6.11 -9.96 8.65
C VAL A 63 -6.60 -9.71 10.09
N PRO A 64 -5.93 -8.94 10.98
CA PRO A 64 -6.47 -8.67 12.32
C PRO A 64 -7.87 -8.02 12.37
N LEU A 65 -8.39 -7.47 11.26
CA LEU A 65 -9.76 -6.95 11.19
C LEU A 65 -10.80 -7.95 10.66
N ILE A 66 -10.39 -8.97 9.90
CA ILE A 66 -11.34 -9.96 9.36
C ILE A 66 -11.91 -10.79 10.51
N THR A 67 -11.11 -11.07 11.55
CA THR A 67 -11.53 -11.84 12.72
C THR A 67 -12.27 -11.04 13.80
N ARG A 68 -12.31 -9.70 13.71
CA ARG A 68 -13.04 -8.83 14.65
C ARG A 68 -14.44 -8.38 14.18
N LEU A 69 -14.79 -8.67 12.92
CA LEU A 69 -16.12 -8.40 12.37
C LEU A 69 -17.00 -9.65 12.28
N SER A 70 -16.53 -10.80 12.76
CA SER A 70 -17.34 -11.98 13.01
C SER A 70 -18.13 -11.78 14.31
N PHE A 71 -19.27 -11.11 14.22
CA PHE A 71 -20.33 -11.16 15.24
C PHE A 71 -21.15 -12.44 15.08
#